data_AF-F3LFA7-F1
#
_entry.id   AF-F3LFA7-F1
#
_cell.length_a   1.000
_cell.length_b   1.000
_cell.length_c   1.000
_cell.angle_alpha   90.00
_cell.angle_beta   90.00
_cell.angle_gamma   90.00
#
_symmetry.space_group_name_H-M   'P 1'
#
loop_
_entity.id
_entity.type
_entity.pdbx_description
1 polymer ?
#
loop_
_entity_poly.entity_id
_entity_poly.type
_entity_poly.pdbx_seq_one_letter_code
_entity_poly.pdbx_strand_id
1 'polypeptide(L)' 'MVAIDFDALTAILSPYFKVNIFECDYEKISPWNKKSGNAIFVCMKR' A
#
# COMPACT_ATOMS: atom_id res chain seq x y z
N MET A 1 10.42 -13.66 11.02
CA MET A 1 9.45 -12.73 10.40
C MET A 1 9.88 -11.32 10.74
N VAL A 2 10.30 -10.51 9.76
CA VAL A 2 10.60 -9.09 9.98
C VAL A 2 9.34 -8.32 9.59
N ALA A 3 8.77 -7.58 10.54
CA ALA A 3 7.66 -6.68 10.23
C ALA A 3 8.22 -5.53 9.38
N ILE A 4 7.67 -5.37 8.17
CA ILE A 4 7.93 -4.23 7.30
C ILE A 4 6.74 -3.30 7.43
N ASP A 5 7.00 -2.03 7.75
CA ASP A 5 5.99 -0.99 7.73
C ASP A 5 5.56 -0.66 6.29
N PHE A 6 4.34 -0.17 6.14
CA PHE A 6 3.78 0.24 4.86
C PHE A 6 4.65 1.27 4.12
N ASP A 7 5.34 2.15 4.87
CA ASP A 7 6.24 3.15 4.32
C ASP A 7 7.52 2.50 3.74
N ALA A 8 8.10 1.55 4.47
CA ALA A 8 9.26 0.79 4.01
C ALA A 8 8.93 -0.06 2.78
N LEU A 9 7.75 -0.69 2.74
CA LEU A 9 7.28 -1.43 1.56
C LEU A 9 7.11 -0.51 0.35
N THR A 10 6.54 0.68 0.56
CA THR A 10 6.37 1.69 -0.50
C THR A 10 7.69 2.19 -1.04
N ALA A 11 8.67 2.43 -0.16
CA ALA A 11 10.01 2.88 -0.55
C ALA A 11 10.73 1.85 -1.44
N ILE A 12 10.59 0.56 -1.13
CA ILE A 12 11.17 -0.54 -1.93
C ILE A 12 10.52 -0.63 -3.31
N LEU A 13 9.20 -0.41 -3.40
CA LEU A 13 8.43 -0.57 -4.63
C LEU A 13 8.46 0.68 -5.53
N SER A 14 8.58 1.87 -4.96
CA SER A 14 8.62 3.17 -5.67
C SER A 14 9.63 3.30 -6.83
N PRO A 15 10.86 2.74 -6.75
CA PRO A 15 11.79 2.80 -7.88
C PRO A 15 11.35 1.95 -9.08
N TYR A 16 10.59 0.89 -8.86
CA TYR A 16 10.19 -0.05 -9.92
C TYR A 16 8.77 0.21 -10.45
N PHE A 17 7.88 0.71 -9.60
CA PHE A 17 6.45 0.83 -9.88
C PHE A 17 5.91 2.18 -9.45
N LYS A 18 4.82 2.61 -10.08
CA LYS A 18 3.94 3.64 -9.52
C LYS A 18 3.06 2.95 -8.48
N VAL A 19 3.36 3.20 -7.20
CA VAL A 19 2.70 2.58 -6.05
C VAL A 19 1.51 3.44 -5.62
N ASN A 20 0.33 2.84 -5.60
CA ASN A 20 -0.88 3.42 -5.05
C ASN A 20 -1.36 2.58 -3.86
N ILE A 21 -1.65 3.21 -2.73
CA ILE A 21 -2.07 2.51 -1.52
C ILE A 21 -3.56 2.78 -1.27
N PHE A 22 -4.31 1.70 -1.06
CA PHE A 22 -5.73 1.73 -0.75
C PHE A 22 -6.02 0.97 0.54
N GLU A 23 -7.02 1.40 1.30
CA GLU A 23 -7.61 0.58 2.36
C GLU A 23 -8.82 -0.19 1.85
N CYS A 24 -9.04 -1.36 2.43
CA CYS A 24 -10.20 -2.19 2.14
C CYS A 24 -11.03 -2.29 3.42
N ASP A 25 -12.10 -1.51 3.49
CA ASP A 25 -13.05 -1.49 4.60
C ASP A 25 -14.14 -2.58 4.43
N TYR A 26 -13.75 -3.77 3.95
CA TYR A 26 -14.59 -4.94 3.63
C TYR A 26 -15.70 -4.75 2.60
N GLU A 27 -16.28 -3.55 2.48
CA GLU A 27 -17.31 -3.18 1.51
C GLU A 27 -16.75 -2.36 0.35
N LYS A 28 -15.72 -1.54 0.58
CA LYS A 28 -15.21 -0.58 -0.40
C LYS A 28 -13.70 -0.43 -0.33
N ILE A 29 -13.11 -0.23 -1.50
CA ILE A 29 -11.70 0.14 -1.66
C ILE A 29 -11.62 1.66 -1.69
N SER A 30 -10.96 2.25 -0.69
CA SER A 30 -10.81 3.71 -0.55
C SER A 30 -9.32 4.09 -0.48
N PRO A 31 -8.94 5.35 -0.78
CA PRO A 31 -7.56 5.80 -0.60
C PRO A 31 -7.15 5.61 0.87
N TRP A 32 -6.01 4.96 1.11
CA TRP A 32 -5.61 4.61 2.48
C TRP A 32 -5.44 5.84 3.36
N ASN A 33 -6.21 5.93 4.44
CA ASN A 33 -6.19 7.05 5.38
C ASN A 33 -5.20 6.86 6.54
N LYS A 34 -4.19 5.99 6.38
CA LYS A 34 -3.16 5.68 7.40
C LYS A 34 -3.69 5.18 8.76
N LYS A 35 -4.97 4.83 8.84
CA LYS A 35 -5.62 4.32 10.05
C LYS A 35 -5.91 2.84 9.99
N SER A 36 -6.19 2.32 8.79
CA SER A 36 -6.47 0.90 8.66
C SER A 36 -5.19 0.07 8.74
N GLY A 37 -5.27 -1.04 9.49
CA GLY A 37 -4.20 -2.04 9.60
C GLY A 37 -4.10 -2.95 8.37
N ASN A 38 -5.01 -2.80 7.40
CA ASN A 38 -4.95 -3.45 6.10
C ASN A 38 -4.78 -2.42 4.98
N ALA A 39 -3.90 -2.72 4.03
CA ALA A 39 -3.67 -1.87 2.87
C ALA A 39 -3.36 -2.71 1.64
N ILE A 40 -3.93 -2.32 0.51
CA ILE A 40 -3.71 -2.89 -0.81
C ILE A 40 -2.70 -2.00 -1.54
N PHE A 41 -1.59 -2.60 -1.96
CA PHE A 41 -0.57 -1.95 -2.76
C PHE A 41 -0.79 -2.27 -4.23
N VAL A 42 -1.24 -1.28 -5.00
CA VAL A 42 -1.37 -1.38 -6.45
C VAL A 42 -0.08 -0.86 -7.08
N CYS A 43 0.68 -1.76 -7.68
CA CYS A 43 1.93 -1.45 -8.37
C CYS A 43 1.71 -1.45 -9.88
N MET A 44 1.70 -0.26 -10.50
CA MET A 44 1.68 -0.15 -11.96
C MET A 44 3.09 -0.06 -12.50
N LYS A 45 3.42 -0.92 -13.47
CA LYS A 45 4.69 -0.83 -14.20
C LYS A 45 4.72 0.50 -14.95
N ARG A 46 5.82 1.24 -14.82
CA ARG A 46 6.05 2.48 -15.58
C ARG A 46 6.27 2.19 -17.05
#